data_AF-A0A2S9FZ14-F1
#
_entry.id   AF-A0A2S9FZ14-F1
#
_cell.length_a   1.000
_cell.length_b   1.000
_cell.length_c   1.000
_cell.angle_alpha   90.00
_cell.angle_beta   90.00
_cell.angle_gamma   90.00
#
_symmetry.space_group_name_H-M   'P 1'
#
loop_
_entity.id
_entity.type
_entity.pdbx_description
1 polymer ?
#
loop_
_entity_poly.entity_id
_entity_poly.type
_entity_poly.pdbx_seq_one_letter_code
_entity_poly.pdbx_strand_id
1 'polypeptide(L)'
;LDPQIILCDEPDSGLDPVRTAYLSQLLIDINAQIDCTILIVTHNINIARTVPDNMGMLFRKKLVMFGPREVLLTSDEPVVKQFL
;
A
#
# COMPACT_ATOMS: atom_id res chain seq x y z
N LEU A 1 -9.33 15.29 -15.90
CA LEU A 1 -9.90 15.08 -14.55
C LEU A 1 -8.72 15.23 -13.61
N ASP A 2 -8.80 16.10 -12.61
CA ASP A 2 -7.74 16.31 -11.61
C ASP A 2 -8.26 15.78 -10.27
N PRO A 3 -8.26 14.44 -10.07
CA PRO A 3 -8.81 13.85 -8.86
C PRO A 3 -7.94 14.20 -7.66
N GLN A 4 -8.59 14.54 -6.54
CA GLN A 4 -7.88 14.72 -5.28
C GLN A 4 -7.57 13.39 -4.59
N ILE A 5 -8.32 12.33 -4.92
CA ILE A 5 -8.19 11.00 -4.32
C ILE A 5 -8.36 9.91 -5.37
N ILE A 6 -7.49 8.91 -5.36
CA ILE A 6 -7.58 7.68 -6.15
C ILE A 6 -7.68 6.49 -5.18
N LEU A 7 -8.67 5.63 -5.39
CA LEU A 7 -8.85 4.40 -4.62
C LEU A 7 -8.56 3.20 -5.54
N CYS A 8 -7.64 2.34 -5.11
CA CYS A 8 -7.24 1.13 -5.84
C CYS A 8 -7.52 -0.09 -4.98
N ASP A 9 -8.38 -1.00 -5.45
CA ASP A 9 -8.66 -2.27 -4.78
C ASP A 9 -7.97 -3.41 -5.52
N GLU A 10 -6.97 -4.03 -4.87
CA GLU A 10 -6.10 -5.08 -5.41
C GLU A 10 -5.62 -4.85 -6.85
N PRO A 11 -4.99 -3.69 -7.16
CA PRO A 11 -4.65 -3.32 -8.53
C PRO A 11 -3.58 -4.26 -9.14
N ASP A 12 -2.86 -5.01 -8.31
CA ASP A 12 -1.81 -5.95 -8.69
C ASP A 12 -2.29 -7.41 -8.88
N SER A 13 -3.58 -7.69 -8.68
CA SER A 13 -4.13 -9.05 -8.75
C SER A 13 -3.98 -9.66 -10.15
N GLY A 14 -3.41 -10.88 -10.20
CA GLY A 14 -3.21 -11.63 -11.44
C GLY A 14 -2.11 -11.10 -12.36
N LEU A 15 -1.34 -10.10 -11.92
CA LEU A 15 -0.17 -9.60 -12.66
C LEU A 15 1.09 -10.39 -12.33
N ASP A 16 1.98 -10.49 -13.32
CA ASP A 16 3.34 -10.97 -13.07
C ASP A 16 4.17 -9.90 -12.31
N PRO A 17 5.24 -10.30 -11.60
CA PRO A 17 6.02 -9.38 -10.77
C PRO A 17 6.57 -8.15 -11.51
N VAL A 18 6.87 -8.25 -12.81
CA VAL A 18 7.39 -7.13 -13.61
C VAL A 18 6.28 -6.11 -13.85
N ARG A 19 5.07 -6.57 -14.20
CA ARG A 19 3.91 -5.69 -14.38
C ARG A 19 3.46 -5.06 -13.08
N THR A 20 3.52 -5.78 -11.96
CA THR A 20 3.24 -5.23 -10.63
C THR A 20 4.18 -4.08 -10.27
N ALA A 21 5.48 -4.23 -10.54
CA ALA A 21 6.46 -3.17 -10.32
C ALA A 21 6.20 -1.95 -11.21
N TYR A 22 5.87 -2.18 -12.49
CA TYR A 22 5.52 -1.10 -13.41
C TYR A 22 4.28 -0.33 -12.95
N LEU A 23 3.23 -1.04 -12.53
CA LEU A 23 2.01 -0.42 -12.01
C LEU A 23 2.27 0.40 -10.74
N SER A 24 3.10 -0.12 -9.84
CA SER A 24 3.50 0.59 -8.62
C SER A 24 4.23 1.90 -8.95
N GLN A 25 5.16 1.86 -9.90
CA GLN A 25 5.87 3.07 -10.35
C GLN A 25 4.92 4.07 -11.00
N LEU A 26 3.97 3.61 -11.82
CA LEU A 26 2.96 4.46 -12.43
C LEU A 26 2.12 5.20 -11.37
N LEU A 27 1.72 4.52 -10.30
CA LEU A 27 0.96 5.15 -9.21
C LEU A 27 1.79 6.22 -8.48
N ILE A 28 3.07 5.96 -8.24
CA ILE A 28 4.01 6.93 -7.66
C ILE A 28 4.14 8.16 -8.57
N ASP A 29 4.32 7.94 -9.87
CA ASP A 29 4.48 9.02 -10.84
C ASP A 29 3.22 9.88 -10.94
N ILE A 30 2.02 9.26 -10.89
CA ILE A 30 0.74 9.98 -10.86
C ILE A 30 0.62 10.82 -9.59
N ASN A 31 0.86 10.23 -8.41
CA ASN A 31 0.83 10.95 -7.14
C ASN A 31 1.75 12.19 -7.19
N ALA A 32 2.97 12.04 -7.70
CA ALA A 32 3.93 13.13 -7.82
C ALA A 32 3.54 14.21 -8.84
N GLN A 33 2.85 13.84 -9.92
CA GLN A 33 2.45 14.78 -10.98
C GLN A 33 1.24 15.64 -10.61
N ILE A 34 0.24 15.05 -9.94
CA ILE A 34 -1.04 15.74 -9.67
C ILE A 34 -1.31 15.98 -8.18
N ASP A 35 -0.38 15.61 -7.30
CA ASP A 35 -0.48 15.79 -5.84
C ASP A 35 -1.78 15.19 -5.24
N CYS A 36 -2.21 14.04 -5.78
CA CYS A 36 -3.43 13.36 -5.35
C CYS A 36 -3.16 12.33 -4.26
N THR A 37 -4.07 12.15 -3.30
CA THR A 37 -3.97 11.05 -2.34
C THR A 37 -4.29 9.71 -3.00
N ILE A 38 -3.43 8.70 -2.85
CA ILE A 38 -3.69 7.35 -3.36
C ILE A 38 -3.85 6.38 -2.18
N LEU A 39 -4.99 5.68 -2.13
CA LEU A 39 -5.24 4.60 -1.18
C LEU A 39 -5.26 3.28 -1.95
N ILE A 40 -4.37 2.36 -1.56
CA ILE A 40 -4.23 1.05 -2.18
C ILE A 40 -4.60 -0.01 -1.15
N VAL A 41 -5.53 -0.89 -1.51
CA VAL A 41 -5.79 -2.15 -0.81
C VAL A 41 -5.02 -3.24 -1.54
N THR A 42 -4.13 -3.93 -0.85
CA THR A 42 -3.39 -5.06 -1.41
C THR A 42 -2.98 -6.04 -0.32
N HIS A 43 -2.85 -7.30 -0.67
CA HIS A 43 -2.24 -8.34 0.16
C HIS A 43 -0.75 -8.56 -0.17
N ASN A 44 -0.19 -7.81 -1.13
CA ASN A 44 1.19 -7.90 -1.56
C ASN A 44 2.12 -7.03 -0.70
N ILE A 45 2.83 -7.70 0.21
CA ILE A 45 3.73 -7.05 1.17
C ILE A 45 4.88 -6.30 0.47
N ASN A 46 5.35 -6.76 -0.69
CA ASN A 46 6.45 -6.10 -1.40
C ASN A 46 6.07 -4.68 -1.85
N ILE A 47 4.82 -4.49 -2.31
CA ILE A 47 4.29 -3.17 -2.70
C ILE A 47 4.05 -2.35 -1.44
N ALA A 48 3.38 -2.94 -0.44
CA ALA A 48 3.06 -2.26 0.81
C ALA A 48 4.32 -1.68 1.51
N ARG A 49 5.48 -2.34 1.36
CA ARG A 49 6.75 -1.90 1.94
C ARG A 49 7.41 -0.73 1.23
N THR A 50 7.13 -0.55 -0.06
CA THR A 50 7.92 0.30 -0.95
C THR A 50 7.18 1.53 -1.45
N VAL A 51 5.86 1.46 -1.60
CA VAL A 51 5.07 2.51 -2.25
C VAL A 51 4.47 3.53 -1.27
N PRO A 52 3.75 3.14 -0.20
CA PRO A 52 2.94 4.09 0.55
C PRO A 52 3.72 4.79 1.67
N ASP A 53 3.39 6.06 1.93
CA ASP A 53 3.92 6.79 3.10
C ASP A 53 3.43 6.20 4.43
N ASN A 54 2.14 5.84 4.46
CA ASN A 54 1.47 5.25 5.61
C ASN A 54 0.91 3.88 5.27
N MET A 55 0.97 2.96 6.23
CA MET A 55 0.44 1.61 6.09
C MET A 55 -0.62 1.35 7.16
N GLY A 56 -1.71 0.70 6.76
CA GLY A 56 -2.75 0.20 7.66
C GLY A 56 -2.88 -1.30 7.53
N MET A 57 -2.98 -2.00 8.65
CA MET A 57 -3.17 -3.45 8.67
C MET A 57 -4.55 -3.81 9.20
N LEU A 58 -5.32 -4.52 8.39
CA LEU A 58 -6.61 -5.08 8.76
C LEU A 58 -6.44 -6.54 9.16
N PHE A 59 -6.90 -6.89 10.35
CA PHE A 59 -6.96 -8.28 10.80
C PHE A 59 -8.25 -8.54 11.55
N ARG A 60 -8.93 -9.66 11.22
CA ARG A 60 -10.22 -10.05 11.81
C ARG A 60 -11.24 -8.89 11.86
N LYS A 61 -11.39 -8.19 10.73
CA LYS A 61 -12.32 -7.05 10.55
C LYS A 61 -12.00 -5.82 11.42
N LYS A 62 -10.78 -5.71 11.93
CA LYS A 62 -10.31 -4.55 12.71
C LYS A 62 -9.05 -3.96 12.09
N LEU A 63 -8.97 -2.64 12.06
CA LEU A 63 -7.72 -1.94 11.81
C LEU A 63 -6.84 -2.10 13.04
N VAL A 64 -5.89 -3.03 12.99
CA VAL A 64 -5.05 -3.35 14.15
C VAL A 64 -3.86 -2.42 14.28
N MET A 65 -3.44 -1.80 13.17
CA MET A 65 -2.38 -0.78 13.17
C MET A 65 -2.57 0.16 11.99
N PHE A 66 -2.22 1.43 12.18
CA PHE A 66 -2.13 2.44 11.13
C PHE A 66 -1.10 3.50 11.51
N GLY A 67 -0.25 3.89 10.57
CA GLY A 67 0.75 4.92 10.79
C GLY A 67 1.81 4.92 9.69
N PRO A 68 2.93 5.65 9.91
CA PRO A 68 4.06 5.63 8.99
C PRO A 68 4.51 4.19 8.76
N ARG A 69 4.83 3.84 7.50
CA ARG A 69 5.21 2.47 7.13
C ARG A 69 6.31 1.90 8.03
N GLU A 70 7.28 2.72 8.44
CA GLU A 70 8.41 2.32 9.29
C GLU A 70 7.95 1.80 10.66
N VAL A 71 6.88 2.36 11.22
CA VAL A 71 6.30 1.92 12.50
C VAL A 71 5.75 0.50 12.38
N LEU A 72 5.06 0.19 11.28
CA LEU A 72 4.54 -1.15 11.05
C LEU A 72 5.68 -2.13 10.79
N LEU A 73 6.66 -1.74 9.97
CA LEU A 73 7.79 -2.58 9.58
C LEU A 73 8.75 -2.93 10.72
N THR A 74 8.74 -2.15 11.80
CA THR A 74 9.56 -2.38 12.99
C THR A 74 8.72 -2.81 14.21
N SER A 75 7.43 -3.09 14.01
CA SER A 75 6.51 -3.44 15.08
C SER A 75 6.83 -4.79 15.72
N ASP A 76 6.71 -4.87 17.04
CA ASP A 76 6.79 -6.11 17.81
C ASP A 76 5.43 -6.82 17.99
N GLU A 77 4.33 -6.22 17.51
CA GLU A 77 2.99 -6.80 17.61
C GLU A 77 2.93 -8.16 16.88
N PRO A 78 2.56 -9.27 17.57
CA PRO A 78 2.64 -10.62 16.99
C PRO A 78 1.86 -10.77 15.68
N VAL A 79 0.69 -10.12 15.60
CA VAL A 79 -0.16 -10.16 14.41
C VAL A 79 0.48 -9.43 13.22
N VAL A 80 1.22 -8.35 13.48
CA VAL A 80 1.90 -7.57 12.45
C VAL A 80 3.14 -8.34 11.96
N LYS A 81 3.94 -8.87 12.88
CA LYS A 81 5.10 -9.73 12.57
C LYS A 81 4.75 -10.99 11.79
N GLN A 82 3.56 -11.56 12.00
CA GLN A 82 3.13 -12.75 11.27
C GLN A 82 2.92 -12.47 9.77
N PHE A 83 2.49 -11.25 9.43
CA PHE A 83 2.15 -10.86 8.06
C PHE A 83 3.31 -10.19 7.30
N LEU A 84 4.32 -9.66 7.99
CA LEU A 84 5.47 -8.98 7.38
C LEU A 84 6.64 -9.93 7.10
#